data_AF-A0A3Q9IDW0-F1
#
_entry.id   AF-A0A3Q9IDW0-F1
#
_cell.length_a   1.000
_cell.length_b   1.000
_cell.length_c   1.000
_cell.angle_alpha   90.00
_cell.angle_beta   90.00
_cell.angle_gamma   90.00
#
_symmetry.space_group_name_H-M   'P 1'
#
loop_
_entity.id
_entity.type
_entity.pdbx_description
1 polymer ?
#
loop_
_entity_poly.entity_id
_entity_poly.type
_entity_poly.pdbx_seq_one_letter_code
_entity_poly.pdbx_strand_id
1 'polypeptide(L)'
;MTAKKMRSDMIKKGFDRAPHRSLLRAAGVKEEDFNKPFIAVCNSYIDIVPGHVHLQEFGKIVKEAIREAGGVPFEFNTIGVDDGIAMGHIGMRYSLPSREIIADALETVVSAHWFDGMVCIPNCDKITPGMMMGALRVNIPTIFVSGGPMKAGVDSKGRKLSLTSVFEGVGAHQAGQIDDSDLLELEQFGCPTCGSCSGMFTANSMNCLAEALGLALPGNGTILAVSDERRDFVRKSAKQLMELIKLDLKPRDIVTKESIDNAFALDMAMGGSTNTVLHTLALAQEAGIDYPLERINEVANRVPHISKLAPATDIFIEDVDRAGGVSAVIHELLKKPGAIFGDQMTVTGKTLAENVVGCEIKDTSVIHPIDNPYSEKGGLAILYGNLAPEGSVIKVGAVDPSVGGYHKGPAICFDSQEQALEGIANGKVKEGSVVVIRYEGPKGGPGMPEMLAPTSQIVGMGLGAKVGLITDGRFSGASRGISIGHISPEAAEGGPIAFVEDGDIIELDLNNRKIELLVDEEVLASRRANWKGFEPKVKTGYLARYSKLVTNASSGGVMKI
;
A
#
# COMPACT_ATOMS: atom_id res chain seq x y z
N MET A 1 38.27 -15.44 16.86
CA MET A 1 37.28 -14.56 16.21
C MET A 1 36.84 -13.54 17.25
N THR A 2 37.20 -12.27 17.09
CA THR A 2 36.72 -11.20 17.97
C THR A 2 35.20 -11.12 17.87
N ALA A 3 34.49 -11.26 19.00
CA ALA A 3 33.03 -11.16 19.04
C ALA A 3 32.59 -9.86 18.36
N LYS A 4 31.72 -9.96 17.35
CA LYS A 4 31.20 -8.80 16.61
C LYS A 4 30.57 -7.83 17.61
N LYS A 5 30.98 -6.56 17.55
CA LYS A 5 30.49 -5.50 18.45
C LYS A 5 29.00 -5.28 18.17
N MET A 6 28.16 -5.39 19.20
CA MET A 6 26.72 -5.13 19.10
C MET A 6 26.46 -3.63 19.04
N ARG A 7 25.42 -3.21 18.31
CA ARG A 7 24.97 -1.81 18.27
C ARG A 7 24.56 -1.35 19.67
N SER A 8 23.86 -2.21 20.41
CA SER A 8 23.41 -1.91 21.78
C SER A 8 24.54 -1.84 22.80
N ASP A 9 25.77 -2.26 22.47
CA ASP A 9 26.93 -2.04 23.34
C ASP A 9 27.13 -0.55 23.66
N MET A 10 26.63 0.35 22.80
CA MET A 10 26.61 1.80 23.04
C MET A 10 25.93 2.18 24.37
N ILE A 11 24.90 1.45 24.79
CA ILE A 11 24.16 1.71 26.03
C ILE A 11 24.42 0.65 27.12
N LYS A 12 25.15 -0.44 26.80
CA LYS A 12 25.42 -1.54 27.73
C LYS A 12 26.85 -1.56 28.28
N LYS A 13 27.87 -1.23 27.50
CA LYS A 13 29.29 -1.44 27.86
C LYS A 13 30.01 -0.14 28.22
N GLY A 14 30.92 -0.21 29.19
CA GLY A 14 31.68 0.94 29.71
C GLY A 14 31.18 1.42 31.08
N PHE A 15 32.09 1.92 31.92
CA PHE A 15 31.72 2.39 33.27
C PHE A 15 30.79 3.61 33.20
N ASP A 16 30.99 4.47 32.21
CA ASP A 16 30.19 5.66 31.88
C ASP A 16 28.76 5.32 31.44
N ARG A 17 28.48 4.08 31.06
CA ARG A 17 27.13 3.57 30.79
C ARG A 17 26.40 3.04 32.02
N ALA A 18 26.95 3.22 33.22
CA ALA A 18 26.27 2.84 34.47
C ALA A 18 24.88 3.49 34.65
N PRO A 19 24.67 4.79 34.32
CA PRO A 19 23.34 5.39 34.36
C PRO A 19 22.34 4.70 33.42
N HIS A 20 22.76 4.36 32.19
CA HIS A 20 21.91 3.65 31.23
C HIS A 20 21.54 2.26 31.75
N ARG A 21 22.51 1.49 32.25
CA ARG A 21 22.25 0.17 32.85
C ARG A 21 21.32 0.27 34.07
N SER A 22 21.39 1.34 34.86
CA SER A 22 20.47 1.57 35.97
C SER A 22 19.02 1.72 35.49
N LEU A 23 18.80 2.50 34.43
CA LEU A 23 17.47 2.65 33.83
C LEU A 23 16.98 1.36 33.16
N LEU A 24 17.87 0.63 32.49
CA LEU A 24 17.54 -0.66 31.88
C LEU A 24 17.11 -1.70 32.93
N ARG A 25 17.76 -1.73 34.10
CA ARG A 25 17.31 -2.58 35.23
C ARG A 25 15.91 -2.19 35.72
N ALA A 26 15.63 -0.88 35.79
CA ALA A 26 14.28 -0.41 36.14
C ALA A 26 13.23 -0.81 35.09
N ALA A 27 13.64 -0.97 33.83
CA ALA A 27 12.79 -1.51 32.75
C ALA A 27 12.70 -3.05 32.74
N GLY A 28 13.36 -3.75 33.68
CA GLY A 28 13.28 -5.20 33.85
C GLY A 28 14.40 -6.01 33.18
N VAL A 29 15.46 -5.36 32.68
CA VAL A 29 16.65 -6.06 32.13
C VAL A 29 17.45 -6.72 33.26
N LYS A 30 17.78 -8.00 33.11
CA LYS A 30 18.56 -8.77 34.09
C LYS A 30 20.06 -8.73 33.76
N GLU A 31 20.91 -9.16 34.69
CA GLU A 31 22.37 -9.16 34.47
C GLU A 31 22.79 -10.07 33.31
N GLU A 32 22.14 -11.23 33.18
CA GLU A 32 22.36 -12.17 32.08
C GLU A 32 21.93 -11.63 30.70
N ASP A 33 21.13 -10.56 30.66
CA ASP A 33 20.62 -9.98 29.43
C ASP A 33 21.58 -8.97 28.79
N PHE A 34 22.51 -8.37 29.54
CA PHE A 34 23.41 -7.34 29.00
C PHE A 34 24.35 -7.84 27.90
N ASN A 35 24.55 -9.15 27.80
CA ASN A 35 25.36 -9.77 26.74
C ASN A 35 24.54 -10.25 25.53
N LYS A 36 23.20 -10.13 25.59
CA LYS A 36 22.29 -10.53 24.52
C LYS A 36 21.99 -9.36 23.58
N PRO A 37 21.54 -9.62 22.34
CA PRO A 37 21.08 -8.56 21.45
C PRO A 37 19.78 -7.93 21.96
N PHE A 38 19.71 -6.60 21.93
CA PHE A 38 18.49 -5.85 22.27
C PHE A 38 17.65 -5.65 21.02
N ILE A 39 16.40 -6.08 21.07
CA ILE A 39 15.51 -6.15 19.92
C ILE A 39 14.36 -5.16 20.08
N ALA A 40 14.18 -4.27 19.12
CA ALA A 40 13.01 -3.41 19.08
C ALA A 40 11.81 -4.22 18.57
N VAL A 41 10.66 -4.09 19.23
CA VAL A 41 9.37 -4.57 18.73
C VAL A 41 8.53 -3.35 18.43
N CYS A 42 8.46 -2.98 17.15
CA CYS A 42 7.67 -1.84 16.67
C CYS A 42 6.24 -2.31 16.42
N ASN A 43 5.34 -2.00 17.36
CA ASN A 43 3.95 -2.42 17.34
C ASN A 43 3.04 -1.24 16.90
N SER A 44 2.02 -1.47 16.09
CA SER A 44 1.04 -0.46 15.70
C SER A 44 -0.35 -0.70 16.29
N TYR A 45 -0.45 -1.40 17.42
CA TYR A 45 -1.71 -1.61 18.14
C TYR A 45 -2.48 -0.30 18.38
N ILE A 46 -3.75 -0.31 17.95
CA ILE A 46 -4.75 0.74 18.18
C ILE A 46 -6.13 0.07 18.28
N ASP A 47 -6.88 0.37 19.34
CA ASP A 47 -8.17 -0.27 19.62
C ASP A 47 -9.26 0.01 18.58
N ILE A 48 -9.31 1.23 18.02
CA ILE A 48 -10.34 1.61 17.04
C ILE A 48 -10.07 1.01 15.64
N VAL A 49 -8.90 0.42 15.41
CA VAL A 49 -8.51 -0.08 14.09
C VAL A 49 -8.62 -1.61 14.09
N PRO A 50 -9.61 -2.22 13.41
CA PRO A 50 -9.82 -3.67 13.44
C PRO A 50 -8.62 -4.50 12.96
N GLY A 51 -7.81 -3.92 12.07
CA GLY A 51 -6.57 -4.54 11.62
C GLY A 51 -5.44 -4.57 12.65
N HIS A 52 -5.58 -3.83 13.75
CA HIS A 52 -4.53 -3.64 14.74
C HIS A 52 -4.98 -3.92 16.18
N VAL A 53 -6.28 -4.08 16.45
CA VAL A 53 -6.83 -4.30 17.79
C VAL A 53 -6.25 -5.53 18.49
N HIS A 54 -5.92 -6.59 17.75
CA HIS A 54 -5.32 -7.82 18.30
C HIS A 54 -3.81 -7.69 18.56
N LEU A 55 -3.17 -6.63 18.08
CA LEU A 55 -1.72 -6.52 18.10
C LEU A 55 -1.13 -6.29 19.49
N GLN A 56 -1.94 -5.89 20.48
CA GLN A 56 -1.49 -5.82 21.87
C GLN A 56 -1.14 -7.21 22.41
N GLU A 57 -1.99 -8.21 22.16
CA GLU A 57 -1.71 -9.59 22.56
C GLU A 57 -0.65 -10.22 21.66
N PHE A 58 -0.73 -9.94 20.35
CA PHE A 58 0.26 -10.40 19.38
C PHE A 58 1.68 -9.93 19.73
N GLY A 59 1.85 -8.68 20.16
CA GLY A 59 3.13 -8.11 20.60
C GLY A 59 3.73 -8.88 21.78
N LYS A 60 2.91 -9.36 22.72
CA LYS A 60 3.38 -10.22 23.83
C LYS A 60 3.93 -11.55 23.31
N ILE A 61 3.25 -12.17 22.34
CA ILE A 61 3.69 -13.41 21.70
C ILE A 61 5.03 -13.19 20.98
N VAL A 62 5.17 -12.08 20.25
CA VAL A 62 6.42 -11.71 19.57
C VAL A 62 7.57 -11.55 20.57
N LYS A 63 7.34 -10.85 21.68
CA LYS A 63 8.36 -10.69 22.74
C LYS A 63 8.78 -12.03 23.31
N GLU A 64 7.84 -12.92 23.58
CA GLU A 64 8.18 -14.23 24.12
C GLU A 64 9.00 -15.05 23.13
N ALA A 65 8.61 -15.07 21.86
CA ALA A 65 9.38 -15.72 20.80
C ALA A 65 10.81 -15.15 20.66
N ILE A 66 11.00 -13.84 20.85
CA ILE A 66 12.33 -13.21 20.84
C ILE A 66 13.16 -13.67 22.04
N ARG A 67 12.56 -13.77 23.24
CA ARG A 67 13.27 -14.27 24.43
C ARG A 67 13.70 -15.71 24.24
N GLU A 68 12.81 -16.56 23.73
CA GLU A 68 13.09 -17.96 23.40
C GLU A 68 14.23 -18.08 22.36
N ALA A 69 14.32 -17.14 21.43
CA ALA A 69 15.39 -17.08 20.43
C ALA A 69 16.72 -16.51 20.97
N GLY A 70 16.76 -16.00 22.21
CA GLY A 70 17.97 -15.49 22.86
C GLY A 70 18.17 -13.98 22.79
N GLY A 71 17.15 -13.22 22.37
CA GLY A 71 17.15 -11.75 22.37
C GLY A 71 16.45 -11.14 23.59
N VAL A 72 16.61 -9.83 23.76
CA VAL A 72 15.95 -9.05 24.82
C VAL A 72 14.99 -8.06 24.14
N PRO A 73 13.67 -8.31 24.17
CA PRO A 73 12.73 -7.49 23.42
C PRO A 73 12.27 -6.25 24.19
N PHE A 74 12.22 -5.12 23.49
CA PHE A 74 11.68 -3.86 23.97
C PHE A 74 10.60 -3.40 23.00
N GLU A 75 9.36 -3.40 23.48
CA GLU A 75 8.22 -3.01 22.69
C GLU A 75 7.94 -1.52 22.84
N PHE A 76 7.67 -0.88 21.72
CA PHE A 76 7.12 0.47 21.66
C PHE A 76 6.03 0.51 20.61
N ASN A 77 5.14 1.49 20.75
CA ASN A 77 4.03 1.66 19.84
C ASN A 77 4.25 2.84 18.89
N THR A 78 3.74 2.70 17.67
CA THR A 78 3.55 3.81 16.73
C THR A 78 2.06 4.02 16.48
N ILE A 79 1.72 5.11 15.79
CA ILE A 79 0.34 5.45 15.43
C ILE A 79 -0.13 4.66 14.20
N GLY A 80 -1.40 4.84 13.84
CA GLY A 80 -2.07 4.20 12.72
C GLY A 80 -3.43 4.84 12.50
N VAL A 81 -3.88 4.83 11.26
CA VAL A 81 -5.20 5.34 10.85
C VAL A 81 -5.92 4.21 10.14
N ASP A 82 -7.21 4.05 10.42
CA ASP A 82 -8.06 3.13 9.66
C ASP A 82 -8.65 3.86 8.46
N ASP A 83 -8.22 3.49 7.26
CA ASP A 83 -8.71 4.11 6.02
C ASP A 83 -10.20 3.85 5.80
N GLY A 84 -10.72 2.69 6.23
CA GLY A 84 -12.14 2.36 6.10
C GLY A 84 -13.03 3.29 6.92
N ILE A 85 -12.71 3.48 8.20
CA ILE A 85 -13.43 4.38 9.10
C ILE A 85 -13.24 5.84 8.68
N ALA A 86 -12.04 6.23 8.25
CA ALA A 86 -11.73 7.61 7.86
C ALA A 86 -12.37 8.02 6.51
N MET A 87 -12.86 7.05 5.73
CA MET A 87 -13.40 7.26 4.39
C MET A 87 -14.67 8.12 4.42
N GLY A 88 -14.80 9.03 3.45
CA GLY A 88 -16.00 9.86 3.29
C GLY A 88 -16.08 11.08 4.21
N HIS A 89 -15.04 11.37 5.01
CA HIS A 89 -14.96 12.60 5.80
C HIS A 89 -13.52 13.15 5.88
N ILE A 90 -13.34 14.29 6.54
CA ILE A 90 -12.06 15.02 6.63
C ILE A 90 -10.90 14.19 7.21
N GLY A 91 -11.19 13.09 7.91
CA GLY A 91 -10.19 12.19 8.50
C GLY A 91 -9.29 11.54 7.44
N MET A 92 -9.81 11.29 6.24
CA MET A 92 -9.04 10.69 5.14
C MET A 92 -7.80 11.51 4.75
N ARG A 93 -7.81 12.83 5.00
CA ARG A 93 -6.64 13.70 4.80
C ARG A 93 -5.45 13.36 5.71
N TYR A 94 -5.67 12.62 6.79
CA TYR A 94 -4.63 12.17 7.72
C TYR A 94 -4.11 10.77 7.40
N SER A 95 -4.75 10.02 6.49
CA SER A 95 -4.36 8.65 6.12
C SER A 95 -2.93 8.60 5.56
N LEU A 96 -2.69 9.08 4.33
CA LEU A 96 -1.37 9.01 3.72
C LEU A 96 -0.29 9.73 4.55
N PRO A 97 -0.54 10.95 5.10
CA PRO A 97 0.43 11.60 5.98
C PRO A 97 0.82 10.78 7.22
N SER A 98 -0.03 9.87 7.70
CA SER A 98 0.33 9.01 8.83
C SER A 98 1.53 8.11 8.52
N ARG A 99 1.74 7.73 7.23
CA ARG A 99 2.91 6.95 6.78
C ARG A 99 4.22 7.57 7.22
N GLU A 100 4.33 8.90 7.09
CA GLU A 100 5.54 9.65 7.46
C GLU A 100 5.73 9.70 8.98
N ILE A 101 4.66 9.94 9.76
CA ILE A 101 4.75 9.90 11.23
C ILE A 101 5.21 8.53 11.70
N ILE A 102 4.72 7.46 11.07
CA ILE A 102 5.08 6.08 11.42
C ILE A 102 6.57 5.84 11.14
N ALA A 103 7.06 6.28 9.97
CA ALA A 103 8.48 6.21 9.62
C ALA A 103 9.35 6.99 10.63
N ASP A 104 8.98 8.24 10.93
CA ASP A 104 9.70 9.12 11.85
C ASP A 104 9.68 8.59 13.29
N ALA A 105 8.55 8.03 13.75
CA ALA A 105 8.40 7.47 15.09
C ALA A 105 9.27 6.22 15.27
N LEU A 106 9.28 5.32 14.27
CA LEU A 106 10.15 4.14 14.26
C LEU A 106 11.61 4.57 14.26
N GLU A 107 11.99 5.46 13.33
CA GLU A 107 13.35 5.98 13.20
C GLU A 107 13.85 6.59 14.50
N THR A 108 13.03 7.43 15.14
CA THR A 108 13.36 8.13 16.38
C THR A 108 13.67 7.16 17.51
N VAL A 109 12.77 6.20 17.77
CA VAL A 109 12.92 5.27 18.90
C VAL A 109 14.12 4.35 18.68
N VAL A 110 14.26 3.79 17.48
CA VAL A 110 15.31 2.80 17.18
C VAL A 110 16.70 3.45 17.11
N SER A 111 16.78 4.68 16.58
CA SER A 111 18.03 5.45 16.55
C SER A 111 18.47 5.88 17.95
N ALA A 112 17.56 6.35 18.79
CA ALA A 112 17.88 6.82 20.14
C ALA A 112 18.30 5.69 21.10
N HIS A 113 17.70 4.49 20.98
CA HIS A 113 17.90 3.40 21.96
C HIS A 113 18.88 2.31 21.52
N TRP A 114 19.55 2.48 20.38
CA TRP A 114 20.68 1.63 19.96
C TRP A 114 20.37 0.12 19.86
N PHE A 115 19.15 -0.30 19.50
CA PHE A 115 18.81 -1.71 19.27
C PHE A 115 19.66 -2.39 18.20
N ASP A 116 19.89 -3.71 18.33
CA ASP A 116 20.69 -4.54 17.42
C ASP A 116 19.89 -5.08 16.23
N GLY A 117 18.58 -5.23 16.39
CA GLY A 117 17.65 -5.60 15.34
C GLY A 117 16.23 -5.22 15.72
N MET A 118 15.29 -5.40 14.78
CA MET A 118 13.88 -5.09 15.04
C MET A 118 12.90 -6.05 14.37
N VAL A 119 11.79 -6.27 15.06
CA VAL A 119 10.57 -6.85 14.49
C VAL A 119 9.58 -5.71 14.27
N CYS A 120 9.11 -5.56 13.03
CA CYS A 120 8.03 -4.63 12.70
C CYS A 120 6.72 -5.40 12.61
N ILE A 121 5.70 -4.95 13.34
CA ILE A 121 4.37 -5.54 13.37
C ILE A 121 3.37 -4.57 12.73
N PRO A 122 3.28 -4.49 11.39
CA PRO A 122 2.28 -3.69 10.72
C PRO A 122 1.00 -4.51 10.44
N ASN A 123 0.00 -3.89 9.81
CA ASN A 123 -1.05 -4.68 9.17
C ASN A 123 -1.89 -3.89 8.15
N CYS A 124 -2.30 -2.68 8.51
CA CYS A 124 -3.19 -1.84 7.71
C CYS A 124 -2.42 -0.92 6.74
N ASP A 125 -3.17 -0.29 5.84
CA ASP A 125 -2.76 0.35 4.58
C ASP A 125 -1.44 1.13 4.66
N LYS A 126 -1.42 2.26 5.37
CA LYS A 126 -0.26 3.18 5.42
C LYS A 126 0.81 2.76 6.44
N ILE A 127 0.50 1.81 7.32
CA ILE A 127 1.38 1.40 8.42
C ILE A 127 2.52 0.52 7.89
N THR A 128 2.21 -0.48 7.06
CA THR A 128 3.21 -1.36 6.45
C THR A 128 4.30 -0.57 5.71
N PRO A 129 3.98 0.31 4.75
CA PRO A 129 5.00 1.11 4.07
C PRO A 129 5.69 2.12 5.00
N GLY A 130 4.99 2.72 5.97
CA GLY A 130 5.63 3.64 6.94
C GLY A 130 6.70 2.95 7.78
N MET A 131 6.44 1.73 8.25
CA MET A 131 7.44 0.94 8.96
C MET A 131 8.59 0.48 8.04
N MET A 132 8.31 0.13 6.77
CA MET A 132 9.35 -0.18 5.79
C MET A 132 10.26 1.01 5.49
N MET A 133 9.69 2.21 5.34
CA MET A 133 10.46 3.46 5.19
C MET A 133 11.38 3.68 6.39
N GLY A 134 10.84 3.65 7.61
CA GLY A 134 11.65 3.78 8.82
C GLY A 134 12.73 2.70 8.95
N ALA A 135 12.43 1.47 8.56
CA ALA A 135 13.40 0.37 8.55
C ALA A 135 14.55 0.59 7.58
N LEU A 136 14.26 1.12 6.39
CA LEU A 136 15.26 1.48 5.39
C LEU A 136 16.12 2.67 5.82
N ARG A 137 15.56 3.64 6.55
CA ARG A 137 16.32 4.78 7.10
C ARG A 137 17.32 4.35 8.16
N VAL A 138 16.88 3.55 9.14
CA VAL A 138 17.73 3.09 10.25
C VAL A 138 18.70 1.99 9.82
N ASN A 139 18.27 1.14 8.90
CA ASN A 139 19.06 0.08 8.27
C ASN A 139 19.80 -0.82 9.26
N ILE A 140 19.08 -1.45 10.20
CA ILE A 140 19.57 -2.53 11.06
C ILE A 140 18.86 -3.85 10.70
N PRO A 141 19.38 -5.03 11.06
CA PRO A 141 18.69 -6.31 10.82
C PRO A 141 17.22 -6.26 11.25
N THR A 142 16.33 -6.52 10.31
CA THR A 142 14.88 -6.29 10.47
C THR A 142 14.09 -7.42 9.85
N ILE A 143 12.99 -7.81 10.50
CA ILE A 143 12.02 -8.73 9.92
C ILE A 143 10.61 -8.18 10.09
N PHE A 144 9.80 -8.27 9.04
CA PHE A 144 8.40 -7.89 9.06
C PHE A 144 7.51 -9.08 9.41
N VAL A 145 6.59 -8.85 10.35
CA VAL A 145 5.62 -9.83 10.81
C VAL A 145 4.25 -9.16 10.85
N SER A 146 3.51 -9.21 9.75
CA SER A 146 2.17 -8.59 9.72
C SER A 146 1.22 -9.25 10.72
N GLY A 147 0.22 -8.48 11.17
CA GLY A 147 -0.87 -8.97 11.99
C GLY A 147 -1.75 -10.01 11.29
N GLY A 148 -1.73 -10.05 9.96
CA GLY A 148 -2.49 -10.95 9.10
C GLY A 148 -3.83 -10.36 8.62
N PRO A 149 -4.35 -10.84 7.48
CA PRO A 149 -5.69 -10.52 6.99
C PRO A 149 -6.80 -11.08 7.88
N MET A 150 -7.93 -10.39 7.89
CA MET A 150 -9.19 -10.89 8.44
C MET A 150 -9.80 -11.95 7.50
N LYS A 151 -10.70 -12.76 8.04
CA LYS A 151 -11.52 -13.68 7.22
C LYS A 151 -12.47 -12.89 6.31
N ALA A 152 -12.79 -13.46 5.15
CA ALA A 152 -13.91 -12.93 4.38
C ALA A 152 -15.22 -13.09 5.16
N GLY A 153 -16.09 -12.08 5.04
CA GLY A 153 -17.45 -12.16 5.55
C GLY A 153 -18.28 -13.17 4.77
N VAL A 154 -19.40 -13.63 5.34
CA VAL A 154 -20.35 -14.51 4.65
C VAL A 154 -21.76 -14.13 5.07
N ASP A 155 -22.65 -13.87 4.10
CA ASP A 155 -24.06 -13.58 4.37
C ASP A 155 -24.90 -14.85 4.63
N SER A 156 -26.17 -14.71 5.00
CA SER A 156 -27.09 -15.83 5.21
C SER A 156 -27.32 -16.71 3.98
N LYS A 157 -27.01 -16.21 2.78
CA LYS A 157 -27.12 -16.91 1.49
C LYS A 157 -25.82 -17.62 1.09
N GLY A 158 -24.78 -17.53 1.92
CA GLY A 158 -23.48 -18.14 1.67
C GLY A 158 -22.59 -17.36 0.70
N ARG A 159 -22.96 -16.12 0.34
CA ARG A 159 -22.13 -15.25 -0.49
C ARG A 159 -21.01 -14.65 0.35
N LYS A 160 -19.79 -14.66 -0.17
CA LYS A 160 -18.67 -14.02 0.49
C LYS A 160 -18.82 -12.49 0.45
N LEU A 161 -18.43 -11.84 1.53
CA LEU A 161 -18.52 -10.40 1.73
C LEU A 161 -17.15 -9.81 2.10
N SER A 162 -17.04 -8.51 1.88
CA SER A 162 -15.96 -7.68 2.42
C SER A 162 -16.44 -6.26 2.64
N LEU A 163 -15.55 -5.39 3.11
CA LEU A 163 -15.84 -3.96 3.27
C LEU A 163 -16.35 -3.31 1.98
N THR A 164 -15.88 -3.73 0.80
CA THR A 164 -16.41 -3.20 -0.47
C THR A 164 -17.85 -3.62 -0.72
N SER A 165 -18.25 -4.83 -0.31
CA SER A 165 -19.64 -5.28 -0.39
C SER A 165 -20.56 -4.38 0.44
N VAL A 166 -20.07 -3.86 1.58
CA VAL A 166 -20.82 -2.91 2.41
C VAL A 166 -20.94 -1.55 1.71
N PHE A 167 -19.84 -1.03 1.14
CA PHE A 167 -19.87 0.22 0.37
C PHE A 167 -20.78 0.14 -0.86
N GLU A 168 -20.74 -0.97 -1.60
CA GLU A 168 -21.64 -1.24 -2.72
C GLU A 168 -23.09 -1.38 -2.23
N GLY A 169 -23.30 -2.00 -1.06
CA GLY A 169 -24.60 -2.10 -0.38
C GLY A 169 -25.23 -0.73 -0.08
N VAL A 170 -24.44 0.25 0.39
CA VAL A 170 -24.92 1.63 0.59
C VAL A 170 -25.43 2.24 -0.73
N GLY A 171 -24.69 2.04 -1.82
CA GLY A 171 -25.12 2.50 -3.15
C GLY A 171 -26.40 1.81 -3.64
N ALA A 172 -26.50 0.49 -3.43
CA ALA A 172 -27.69 -0.29 -3.79
C ALA A 172 -28.92 0.13 -2.96
N HIS A 173 -28.74 0.43 -1.68
CA HIS A 173 -29.80 0.94 -0.79
C HIS A 173 -30.30 2.31 -1.24
N GLN A 174 -29.39 3.24 -1.56
CA GLN A 174 -29.73 4.55 -2.11
C GLN A 174 -30.50 4.46 -3.44
N ALA A 175 -30.20 3.44 -4.25
CA ALA A 175 -30.90 3.13 -5.49
C ALA A 175 -32.22 2.36 -5.30
N GLY A 176 -32.61 2.01 -4.07
CA GLY A 176 -33.81 1.24 -3.75
C GLY A 176 -33.74 -0.23 -4.16
N GLN A 177 -32.54 -0.79 -4.37
CA GLN A 177 -32.32 -2.18 -4.80
C GLN A 177 -32.24 -3.17 -3.65
N ILE A 178 -31.89 -2.70 -2.44
CA ILE A 178 -31.89 -3.47 -1.19
C ILE A 178 -32.59 -2.66 -0.10
N ASP A 179 -33.13 -3.32 0.93
CA ASP A 179 -33.78 -2.66 2.06
C ASP A 179 -32.85 -2.47 3.28
N ASP A 180 -33.37 -1.89 4.36
CA ASP A 180 -32.62 -1.65 5.60
C ASP A 180 -32.12 -2.96 6.25
N SER A 181 -32.87 -4.06 6.10
CA SER A 181 -32.51 -5.36 6.67
C SER A 181 -31.36 -6.00 5.90
N ASP A 182 -31.41 -5.94 4.57
CA ASP A 182 -30.33 -6.40 3.69
C ASP A 182 -29.04 -5.60 3.95
N LEU A 183 -29.14 -4.27 4.10
CA LEU A 183 -27.99 -3.42 4.40
C LEU A 183 -27.38 -3.72 5.78
N LEU A 184 -28.23 -3.91 6.80
CA LEU A 184 -27.79 -4.29 8.14
C LEU A 184 -27.08 -5.65 8.15
N GLU A 185 -27.54 -6.60 7.33
CA GLU A 185 -26.86 -7.89 7.18
C GLU A 185 -25.44 -7.69 6.61
N LEU A 186 -25.29 -6.89 5.55
CA LEU A 186 -23.97 -6.57 4.98
C LEU A 186 -23.04 -5.93 6.03
N GLU A 187 -23.56 -4.98 6.81
CA GLU A 187 -22.82 -4.32 7.89
C GLU A 187 -22.33 -5.32 8.95
N GLN A 188 -23.22 -6.20 9.42
CA GLN A 188 -22.92 -7.14 10.50
C GLN A 188 -21.95 -8.26 10.11
N PHE A 189 -21.98 -8.70 8.85
CA PHE A 189 -21.20 -9.85 8.39
C PHE A 189 -20.01 -9.50 7.49
N GLY A 190 -19.88 -8.26 7.02
CA GLY A 190 -18.84 -7.85 6.08
C GLY A 190 -17.40 -7.94 6.62
N CYS A 191 -17.19 -7.74 7.92
CA CYS A 191 -15.88 -7.76 8.59
C CYS A 191 -15.93 -8.65 9.85
N PRO A 192 -15.86 -9.99 9.73
CA PRO A 192 -16.20 -10.91 10.81
C PRO A 192 -15.11 -11.10 11.88
N THR A 193 -13.87 -10.69 11.61
CA THR A 193 -12.73 -10.87 12.54
C THR A 193 -11.78 -9.67 12.52
N CYS A 194 -10.86 -9.61 13.49
CA CYS A 194 -9.69 -8.73 13.38
C CYS A 194 -8.79 -9.11 12.21
N GLY A 195 -7.92 -8.18 11.82
CA GLY A 195 -6.96 -8.32 10.71
C GLY A 195 -7.12 -7.23 9.64
N SER A 196 -6.15 -7.11 8.72
CA SER A 196 -6.31 -6.23 7.56
C SER A 196 -7.53 -6.67 6.73
N CYS A 197 -8.03 -5.80 5.83
CA CYS A 197 -9.18 -6.13 4.96
C CYS A 197 -9.03 -7.52 4.30
N SER A 198 -10.13 -8.19 3.91
CA SER A 198 -10.05 -9.57 3.38
C SER A 198 -9.63 -9.67 1.90
N GLY A 199 -9.82 -8.60 1.11
CA GLY A 199 -9.50 -8.53 -0.33
C GLY A 199 -8.09 -8.00 -0.63
N MET A 200 -7.73 -7.93 -1.92
CA MET A 200 -6.44 -7.39 -2.38
C MET A 200 -6.44 -5.86 -2.44
N PHE A 201 -6.64 -5.24 -1.28
CA PHE A 201 -6.46 -3.79 -1.06
C PHE A 201 -5.03 -3.49 -0.63
N THR A 202 -4.67 -2.21 -0.49
CA THR A 202 -3.29 -1.79 -0.23
C THR A 202 -2.66 -2.49 0.97
N ALA A 203 -3.41 -2.71 2.05
CA ALA A 203 -2.90 -3.41 3.24
C ALA A 203 -2.33 -4.79 2.88
N ASN A 204 -3.09 -5.62 2.16
CA ASN A 204 -2.64 -6.95 1.77
C ASN A 204 -1.67 -6.92 0.61
N SER A 205 -1.82 -5.98 -0.33
CA SER A 205 -0.80 -5.77 -1.36
C SER A 205 0.55 -5.52 -0.70
N MET A 206 0.68 -4.53 0.19
CA MET A 206 1.93 -4.24 0.88
C MET A 206 2.44 -5.40 1.76
N ASN A 207 1.54 -6.14 2.42
CA ASN A 207 1.93 -7.31 3.21
C ASN A 207 2.47 -8.46 2.33
N CYS A 208 1.90 -8.67 1.14
CA CYS A 208 2.40 -9.65 0.16
C CYS A 208 3.71 -9.14 -0.49
N LEU A 209 3.79 -7.85 -0.83
CA LEU A 209 4.97 -7.23 -1.40
C LEU A 209 6.17 -7.30 -0.46
N ALA A 210 5.96 -7.32 0.85
CA ALA A 210 7.02 -7.57 1.83
C ALA A 210 7.76 -8.89 1.56
N GLU A 211 7.08 -9.93 1.06
CA GLU A 211 7.69 -11.21 0.71
C GLU A 211 8.50 -11.11 -0.59
N ALA A 212 7.98 -10.44 -1.62
CA ALA A 212 8.67 -10.25 -2.90
C ALA A 212 9.88 -9.30 -2.81
N LEU A 213 9.79 -8.26 -1.98
CA LEU A 213 10.92 -7.42 -1.60
C LEU A 213 11.97 -8.20 -0.80
N GLY A 214 11.59 -9.35 -0.22
CA GLY A 214 12.45 -10.17 0.63
C GLY A 214 12.57 -9.70 2.07
N LEU A 215 11.68 -8.81 2.55
CA LEU A 215 11.69 -8.24 3.91
C LEU A 215 10.86 -9.04 4.94
N ALA A 216 10.06 -10.00 4.47
CA ALA A 216 9.26 -10.88 5.31
C ALA A 216 9.45 -12.36 4.94
N LEU A 217 9.17 -13.25 5.89
CA LEU A 217 9.15 -14.69 5.61
C LEU A 217 7.95 -15.07 4.72
N PRO A 218 8.06 -16.17 3.95
CA PRO A 218 6.94 -16.75 3.22
C PRO A 218 5.69 -16.95 4.08
N GLY A 219 4.54 -16.48 3.60
CA GLY A 219 3.24 -16.53 4.28
C GLY A 219 2.88 -15.27 5.08
N ASN A 220 3.74 -14.26 5.10
CA ASN A 220 3.47 -12.99 5.77
C ASN A 220 2.16 -12.33 5.30
N GLY A 221 1.91 -12.29 4.00
CA GLY A 221 0.77 -11.61 3.39
C GLY A 221 -0.54 -12.38 3.51
N THR A 222 -0.49 -13.71 3.60
CA THR A 222 -1.67 -14.56 3.34
C THR A 222 -2.22 -15.29 4.55
N ILE A 223 -1.39 -15.63 5.55
CA ILE A 223 -1.82 -16.39 6.73
C ILE A 223 -2.81 -15.55 7.58
N LEU A 224 -4.02 -16.02 7.82
CA LEU A 224 -5.04 -15.25 8.53
C LEU A 224 -4.62 -14.81 9.95
N ALA A 225 -5.07 -13.63 10.38
CA ALA A 225 -4.77 -13.04 11.69
C ALA A 225 -5.14 -13.94 12.88
N VAL A 226 -6.26 -14.65 12.73
CA VAL A 226 -6.87 -15.49 13.77
C VAL A 226 -6.40 -16.96 13.73
N SER A 227 -5.49 -17.32 12.81
CA SER A 227 -5.00 -18.69 12.67
C SER A 227 -3.93 -19.03 13.71
N ASP A 228 -3.82 -20.31 14.07
CA ASP A 228 -2.69 -20.79 14.89
C ASP A 228 -1.37 -20.75 14.10
N GLU A 229 -1.44 -20.90 12.78
CA GLU A 229 -0.30 -20.78 11.86
C GLU A 229 0.38 -19.41 11.97
N ARG A 230 -0.39 -18.33 12.21
CA ARG A 230 0.14 -16.99 12.45
C ARG A 230 1.00 -16.92 13.71
N ARG A 231 0.69 -17.70 14.74
CA ARG A 231 1.51 -17.79 15.98
C ARG A 231 2.81 -18.54 15.71
N ASP A 232 2.77 -19.60 14.92
CA ASP A 232 3.97 -20.33 14.51
C ASP A 232 4.87 -19.50 13.60
N PHE A 233 4.26 -18.69 12.72
CA PHE A 233 4.97 -17.73 11.87
C PHE A 233 5.78 -16.72 12.70
N VAL A 234 5.23 -16.22 13.81
CA VAL A 234 5.95 -15.34 14.75
C VAL A 234 7.18 -16.02 15.32
N ARG A 235 7.04 -17.27 15.81
CA ARG A 235 8.17 -18.01 16.41
C ARG A 235 9.28 -18.25 15.40
N LYS A 236 8.92 -18.59 14.16
CA LYS A 236 9.89 -18.73 13.05
C LYS A 236 10.59 -17.41 12.75
N SER A 237 9.84 -16.31 12.69
CA SER A 237 10.36 -14.97 12.40
C SER A 237 11.34 -14.48 13.47
N ALA A 238 11.03 -14.67 14.75
CA ALA A 238 11.91 -14.28 15.85
C ALA A 238 13.25 -15.04 15.82
N LYS A 239 13.21 -16.35 15.54
CA LYS A 239 14.43 -17.16 15.35
C LYS A 239 15.23 -16.69 14.14
N GLN A 240 14.56 -16.41 13.02
CA GLN A 240 15.21 -15.92 11.81
C GLN A 240 15.89 -14.56 12.04
N LEU A 241 15.27 -13.65 12.80
CA LEU A 241 15.88 -12.35 13.11
C LEU A 241 17.23 -12.51 13.82
N MET A 242 17.40 -13.52 14.68
CA MET A 242 18.69 -13.76 15.32
C MET A 242 19.76 -14.18 14.32
N GLU A 243 19.41 -14.94 13.27
CA GLU A 243 20.32 -15.25 12.17
C GLU A 243 20.64 -14.01 11.34
N LEU A 244 19.66 -13.15 11.07
CA LEU A 244 19.90 -11.86 10.40
C LEU A 244 20.87 -10.98 11.17
N ILE A 245 20.79 -10.95 12.50
CA ILE A 245 21.73 -10.18 13.35
C ILE A 245 23.14 -10.77 13.28
N LYS A 246 23.27 -12.11 13.27
CA LYS A 246 24.58 -12.78 13.12
C LYS A 246 25.21 -12.49 11.76
N LEU A 247 24.41 -12.57 10.69
CA LEU A 247 24.83 -12.28 9.32
C LEU A 247 25.01 -10.77 9.08
N ASP A 248 24.37 -9.94 9.91
CA ASP A 248 24.22 -8.50 9.73
C ASP A 248 23.64 -8.15 8.35
N LEU A 249 22.62 -8.92 7.97
CA LEU A 249 21.84 -8.72 6.76
C LEU A 249 20.75 -7.69 7.05
N LYS A 250 20.81 -6.54 6.38
CA LYS A 250 19.98 -5.36 6.64
C LYS A 250 18.99 -5.09 5.50
N PRO A 251 17.94 -4.28 5.74
CA PRO A 251 16.97 -3.92 4.70
C PRO A 251 17.58 -3.42 3.40
N ARG A 252 18.61 -2.56 3.43
CA ARG A 252 19.27 -2.04 2.21
C ARG A 252 20.18 -3.06 1.51
N ASP A 253 20.50 -4.18 2.15
CA ASP A 253 21.21 -5.29 1.51
C ASP A 253 20.24 -6.19 0.71
N ILE A 254 18.93 -6.08 1.00
CA ILE A 254 17.83 -6.89 0.44
C ILE A 254 17.02 -6.09 -0.58
N VAL A 255 16.72 -4.82 -0.28
CA VAL A 255 15.98 -3.93 -1.16
C VAL A 255 16.93 -3.37 -2.22
N THR A 256 16.75 -3.84 -3.44
CA THR A 256 17.51 -3.49 -4.65
C THR A 256 16.52 -3.04 -5.74
N LYS A 257 17.05 -2.56 -6.86
CA LYS A 257 16.22 -2.20 -8.01
C LYS A 257 15.43 -3.42 -8.53
N GLU A 258 16.06 -4.58 -8.55
CA GLU A 258 15.49 -5.85 -8.99
C GLU A 258 14.48 -6.42 -7.98
N SER A 259 14.69 -6.27 -6.67
CA SER A 259 13.67 -6.70 -5.70
C SER A 259 12.46 -5.75 -5.67
N ILE A 260 12.64 -4.48 -6.01
CA ILE A 260 11.52 -3.57 -6.30
C ILE A 260 10.77 -4.02 -7.56
N ASP A 261 11.47 -4.46 -8.62
CA ASP A 261 10.80 -5.03 -9.79
C ASP A 261 10.01 -6.30 -9.44
N ASN A 262 10.54 -7.13 -8.53
CA ASN A 262 9.83 -8.31 -8.02
C ASN A 262 8.56 -7.93 -7.27
N ALA A 263 8.61 -6.85 -6.48
CA ALA A 263 7.44 -6.31 -5.81
C ALA A 263 6.39 -5.91 -6.86
N PHE A 264 6.73 -5.06 -7.83
CA PHE A 264 5.77 -4.68 -8.87
C PHE A 264 5.27 -5.87 -9.70
N ALA A 265 6.12 -6.87 -9.96
CA ALA A 265 5.71 -8.08 -10.64
C ALA A 265 4.67 -8.87 -9.83
N LEU A 266 4.89 -9.06 -8.52
CA LEU A 266 3.91 -9.71 -7.66
C LEU A 266 2.60 -8.90 -7.61
N ASP A 267 2.69 -7.58 -7.47
CA ASP A 267 1.54 -6.69 -7.42
C ASP A 267 0.66 -6.84 -8.68
N MET A 268 1.29 -6.81 -9.84
CA MET A 268 0.63 -6.93 -11.14
C MET A 268 0.08 -8.34 -11.39
N ALA A 269 0.78 -9.37 -10.90
CA ALA A 269 0.36 -10.75 -11.01
C ALA A 269 -0.88 -11.08 -10.17
N MET A 270 -1.08 -10.35 -9.07
CA MET A 270 -2.20 -10.52 -8.13
C MET A 270 -3.27 -9.42 -8.23
N GLY A 271 -3.11 -8.48 -9.17
CA GLY A 271 -4.06 -7.38 -9.35
C GLY A 271 -4.14 -6.43 -8.15
N GLY A 272 -2.99 -6.01 -7.62
CA GLY A 272 -2.85 -5.15 -6.45
C GLY A 272 -3.43 -3.74 -6.56
N SER A 273 -3.22 -2.96 -5.50
CA SER A 273 -3.70 -1.58 -5.37
C SER A 273 -2.80 -0.60 -6.13
N THR A 274 -3.37 0.44 -6.77
CA THR A 274 -2.56 1.51 -7.38
C THR A 274 -1.71 2.27 -6.36
N ASN A 275 -2.09 2.26 -5.08
CA ASN A 275 -1.31 2.84 -3.98
C ASN A 275 0.08 2.21 -3.83
N THR A 276 0.27 0.96 -4.30
CA THR A 276 1.55 0.25 -4.21
C THR A 276 2.63 0.97 -5.01
N VAL A 277 2.27 1.66 -6.10
CA VAL A 277 3.17 2.54 -6.85
C VAL A 277 3.72 3.64 -5.95
N LEU A 278 2.83 4.39 -5.28
CA LEU A 278 3.21 5.47 -4.38
C LEU A 278 4.11 4.97 -3.24
N HIS A 279 3.73 3.85 -2.62
CA HIS A 279 4.45 3.29 -1.49
C HIS A 279 5.81 2.72 -1.88
N THR A 280 5.89 1.96 -2.96
CA THR A 280 7.13 1.32 -3.41
C THR A 280 8.14 2.35 -3.93
N LEU A 281 7.67 3.42 -4.58
CA LEU A 281 8.54 4.56 -4.93
C LEU A 281 9.09 5.27 -3.69
N ALA A 282 8.29 5.41 -2.63
CA ALA A 282 8.78 5.93 -1.36
C ALA A 282 9.86 5.01 -0.76
N LEU A 283 9.68 3.69 -0.81
CA LEU A 283 10.72 2.74 -0.38
C LEU A 283 12.00 2.88 -1.20
N ALA A 284 11.89 3.07 -2.52
CA ALA A 284 13.05 3.31 -3.38
C ALA A 284 13.82 4.57 -2.95
N GLN A 285 13.13 5.68 -2.65
CA GLN A 285 13.75 6.91 -2.14
C GLN A 285 14.48 6.67 -0.80
N GLU A 286 13.84 5.99 0.16
CA GLU A 286 14.44 5.71 1.47
C GLU A 286 15.60 4.71 1.42
N ALA A 287 15.60 3.84 0.40
CA ALA A 287 16.72 2.95 0.09
C ALA A 287 17.87 3.66 -0.65
N GLY A 288 17.65 4.89 -1.16
CA GLY A 288 18.60 5.61 -2.01
C GLY A 288 18.71 5.04 -3.43
N ILE A 289 17.63 4.42 -3.93
CA ILE A 289 17.56 3.78 -5.24
C ILE A 289 16.84 4.70 -6.21
N ASP A 290 17.49 5.03 -7.33
CA ASP A 290 16.86 5.72 -8.44
C ASP A 290 16.00 4.74 -9.26
N TYR A 291 14.68 4.88 -9.10
CA TYR A 291 13.68 4.02 -9.73
C TYR A 291 12.77 4.86 -10.65
N PRO A 292 13.07 4.90 -11.96
CA PRO A 292 12.26 5.67 -12.91
C PRO A 292 10.86 5.05 -13.07
N LEU A 293 9.84 5.88 -13.15
CA LEU A 293 8.44 5.46 -13.21
C LEU A 293 8.14 4.63 -14.47
N GLU A 294 8.87 4.86 -15.56
CA GLU A 294 8.79 4.12 -16.82
C GLU A 294 9.14 2.63 -16.64
N ARG A 295 9.96 2.30 -15.63
CA ARG A 295 10.33 0.91 -15.34
C ARG A 295 9.14 0.08 -14.90
N ILE A 296 8.14 0.67 -14.24
CA ILE A 296 6.89 -0.02 -13.88
C ILE A 296 6.20 -0.53 -15.15
N ASN A 297 6.23 0.27 -16.21
CA ASN A 297 5.68 -0.08 -17.51
C ASN A 297 6.47 -1.21 -18.21
N GLU A 298 7.78 -1.32 -17.98
CA GLU A 298 8.60 -2.45 -18.42
C GLU A 298 8.22 -3.74 -17.67
N VAL A 299 8.00 -3.65 -16.36
CA VAL A 299 7.53 -4.77 -15.54
C VAL A 299 6.12 -5.23 -15.97
N ALA A 300 5.20 -4.29 -16.20
CA ALA A 300 3.84 -4.62 -16.64
C ALA A 300 3.81 -5.36 -17.99
N ASN A 301 4.77 -5.11 -18.88
CA ASN A 301 4.84 -5.76 -20.20
C ASN A 301 5.26 -7.23 -20.15
N ARG A 302 6.03 -7.63 -19.13
CA ARG A 302 6.61 -8.98 -19.02
C ARG A 302 5.85 -9.88 -18.04
N VAL A 303 5.07 -9.30 -17.12
CA VAL A 303 4.39 -10.04 -16.05
C VAL A 303 2.93 -10.35 -16.40
N PRO A 304 2.48 -11.62 -16.35
CA PRO A 304 1.08 -11.98 -16.53
C PRO A 304 0.26 -11.75 -15.26
N HIS A 305 -1.04 -11.47 -15.42
CA HIS A 305 -2.00 -11.39 -14.32
C HIS A 305 -2.62 -12.77 -14.08
N ILE A 306 -2.22 -13.44 -12.99
CA ILE A 306 -2.53 -14.86 -12.75
C ILE A 306 -3.41 -15.11 -11.53
N SER A 307 -3.58 -14.14 -10.63
CA SER A 307 -4.54 -14.25 -9.54
C SER A 307 -5.35 -12.97 -9.47
N LYS A 308 -6.67 -13.08 -9.69
CA LYS A 308 -7.60 -11.96 -9.64
C LYS A 308 -8.41 -12.10 -8.36
N LEU A 309 -8.28 -11.12 -7.46
CA LEU A 309 -8.93 -11.14 -6.15
C LEU A 309 -10.00 -10.04 -6.04
N ALA A 310 -10.82 -10.14 -5.00
CA ALA A 310 -11.67 -9.07 -4.52
C ALA A 310 -10.89 -7.74 -4.43
N PRO A 311 -11.45 -6.64 -4.95
CA PRO A 311 -12.85 -6.45 -5.34
C PRO A 311 -13.22 -6.87 -6.78
N ALA A 312 -12.29 -7.40 -7.57
CA ALA A 312 -12.55 -7.73 -8.98
C ALA A 312 -13.24 -9.10 -9.18
N THR A 313 -13.28 -9.93 -8.14
CA THR A 313 -13.88 -11.28 -8.10
C THR A 313 -14.28 -11.62 -6.66
N ASP A 314 -14.91 -12.77 -6.43
CA ASP A 314 -15.24 -13.28 -5.09
C ASP A 314 -14.11 -14.15 -4.45
N ILE A 315 -12.88 -14.01 -4.92
CA ILE A 315 -11.69 -14.67 -4.37
C ILE A 315 -10.99 -13.73 -3.38
N PHE A 316 -10.71 -14.22 -2.16
CA PHE A 316 -10.11 -13.43 -1.08
C PHE A 316 -8.70 -13.93 -0.73
N ILE A 317 -7.98 -13.21 0.13
CA ILE A 317 -6.61 -13.57 0.50
C ILE A 317 -6.52 -14.97 1.13
N GLU A 318 -7.52 -15.36 1.93
CA GLU A 318 -7.61 -16.71 2.51
C GLU A 318 -7.68 -17.82 1.44
N ASP A 319 -8.26 -17.52 0.27
CA ASP A 319 -8.32 -18.46 -0.84
C ASP A 319 -6.93 -18.59 -1.50
N VAL A 320 -6.21 -17.48 -1.64
CA VAL A 320 -4.83 -17.48 -2.13
C VAL A 320 -3.90 -18.25 -1.19
N ASP A 321 -4.04 -18.07 0.12
CA ASP A 321 -3.28 -18.84 1.11
C ASP A 321 -3.48 -20.35 0.91
N ARG A 322 -4.74 -20.79 0.82
CA ARG A 322 -5.12 -22.18 0.53
C ARG A 322 -4.55 -22.68 -0.81
N ALA A 323 -4.52 -21.82 -1.83
CA ALA A 323 -4.01 -22.13 -3.16
C ALA A 323 -2.47 -22.24 -3.23
N GLY A 324 -1.75 -21.95 -2.14
CA GLY A 324 -0.28 -22.02 -2.05
C GLY A 324 0.39 -20.70 -1.67
N GLY A 325 -0.39 -19.64 -1.43
CA GLY A 325 0.09 -18.34 -0.98
C GLY A 325 0.92 -17.59 -2.03
N VAL A 326 1.56 -16.51 -1.58
CA VAL A 326 2.50 -15.72 -2.40
C VAL A 326 3.63 -16.58 -2.95
N SER A 327 4.08 -17.59 -2.21
CA SER A 327 5.15 -18.49 -2.66
C SER A 327 4.78 -19.24 -3.95
N ALA A 328 3.54 -19.71 -4.09
CA ALA A 328 3.10 -20.35 -5.33
C ALA A 328 3.02 -19.37 -6.51
N VAL A 329 2.58 -18.14 -6.26
CA VAL A 329 2.57 -17.07 -7.28
C VAL A 329 3.99 -16.78 -7.77
N ILE A 330 4.95 -16.59 -6.87
CA ILE A 330 6.35 -16.33 -7.21
C ILE A 330 6.97 -17.52 -7.95
N HIS A 331 6.72 -18.74 -7.48
CA HIS A 331 7.19 -19.96 -8.14
C HIS A 331 6.68 -20.08 -9.58
N GLU A 332 5.41 -19.76 -9.80
CA GLU A 332 4.81 -19.76 -11.14
C GLU A 332 5.42 -18.68 -12.03
N LEU A 333 5.61 -17.46 -11.51
CA LEU A 333 6.22 -16.37 -12.27
C LEU A 333 7.69 -16.65 -12.65
N LEU A 334 8.46 -17.39 -11.84
CA LEU A 334 9.83 -17.79 -12.17
C LEU A 334 9.92 -18.64 -13.45
N LYS A 335 8.82 -19.30 -13.86
CA LYS A 335 8.76 -20.05 -15.13
C LYS A 335 8.80 -19.14 -16.36
N LYS A 336 8.46 -17.85 -16.21
CA LYS A 336 8.51 -16.86 -17.30
C LYS A 336 9.80 -16.04 -17.20
N PRO A 337 10.71 -16.13 -18.20
CA PRO A 337 11.96 -15.40 -18.18
C PRO A 337 11.75 -13.90 -17.99
N GLY A 338 12.43 -13.36 -16.97
CA GLY A 338 12.32 -11.95 -16.64
C GLY A 338 10.92 -11.54 -16.19
N ALA A 339 10.09 -12.39 -15.60
CA ALA A 339 8.96 -11.91 -14.81
C ALA A 339 9.40 -11.59 -13.37
N ILE A 340 10.22 -12.45 -12.77
CA ILE A 340 10.80 -12.33 -11.43
C ILE A 340 12.32 -12.54 -11.50
N PHE A 341 13.07 -11.78 -10.71
CA PHE A 341 14.50 -11.92 -10.45
C PHE A 341 14.71 -12.82 -9.23
N GLY A 342 14.95 -14.11 -9.47
CA GLY A 342 15.00 -15.13 -8.42
C GLY A 342 16.26 -15.12 -7.55
N ASP A 343 17.33 -14.45 -7.97
CA ASP A 343 18.62 -14.38 -7.29
C ASP A 343 18.67 -13.36 -6.14
N GLN A 344 17.61 -12.57 -5.95
CA GLN A 344 17.54 -11.55 -4.92
C GLN A 344 17.53 -12.17 -3.52
N MET A 345 18.39 -11.66 -2.64
CA MET A 345 18.50 -12.09 -1.24
C MET A 345 17.23 -11.73 -0.45
N THR A 346 16.85 -12.57 0.51
CA THR A 346 15.72 -12.28 1.40
C THR A 346 16.10 -12.44 2.88
N VAL A 347 15.19 -12.06 3.77
CA VAL A 347 15.32 -12.26 5.22
C VAL A 347 15.47 -13.72 5.64
N THR A 348 15.27 -14.70 4.75
CA THR A 348 15.57 -16.11 5.06
C THR A 348 17.08 -16.41 5.05
N GLY A 349 17.89 -15.49 4.50
CA GLY A 349 19.30 -15.74 4.20
C GLY A 349 19.51 -16.57 2.92
N LYS A 350 18.45 -16.75 2.12
CA LYS A 350 18.47 -17.42 0.83
C LYS A 350 17.92 -16.50 -0.25
N THR A 351 18.16 -16.86 -1.51
CA THR A 351 17.57 -16.18 -2.66
C THR A 351 16.07 -16.41 -2.74
N LEU A 352 15.35 -15.53 -3.42
CA LEU A 352 13.90 -15.63 -3.62
C LEU A 352 13.50 -16.95 -4.29
N ALA A 353 14.27 -17.40 -5.30
CA ALA A 353 14.04 -18.67 -5.98
C ALA A 353 14.21 -19.88 -5.04
N GLU A 354 15.25 -19.89 -4.19
CA GLU A 354 15.47 -20.96 -3.22
C GLU A 354 14.33 -21.09 -2.20
N ASN A 355 13.68 -19.97 -1.85
CA ASN A 355 12.58 -19.96 -0.89
C ASN A 355 11.30 -20.60 -1.43
N VAL A 356 11.12 -20.66 -2.74
CA VAL A 356 9.88 -21.12 -3.38
C VAL A 356 10.03 -22.43 -4.13
N VAL A 357 11.16 -23.13 -3.99
CA VAL A 357 11.37 -24.45 -4.60
C VAL A 357 10.29 -25.42 -4.13
N GLY A 358 9.53 -25.97 -5.07
CA GLY A 358 8.46 -26.94 -4.79
C GLY A 358 7.16 -26.31 -4.28
N CYS A 359 7.05 -24.99 -4.26
CA CYS A 359 5.80 -24.29 -3.96
C CYS A 359 4.88 -24.27 -5.19
N GLU A 360 4.26 -25.41 -5.49
CA GLU A 360 3.31 -25.51 -6.61
C GLU A 360 1.95 -24.89 -6.29
N ILE A 361 1.23 -24.50 -7.35
CA ILE A 361 -0.17 -24.08 -7.27
C ILE A 361 -1.02 -25.26 -6.81
N LYS A 362 -1.79 -25.08 -5.73
CA LYS A 362 -2.69 -26.10 -5.18
C LYS A 362 -4.12 -25.99 -5.70
N ASP A 363 -4.52 -24.80 -6.15
CA ASP A 363 -5.87 -24.52 -6.67
C ASP A 363 -5.78 -23.57 -7.87
N THR A 364 -5.94 -24.13 -9.07
CA THR A 364 -5.82 -23.39 -10.33
C THR A 364 -7.01 -22.47 -10.63
N SER A 365 -8.10 -22.57 -9.84
CA SER A 365 -9.22 -21.63 -9.93
C SER A 365 -8.94 -20.31 -9.20
N VAL A 366 -7.92 -20.28 -8.34
CA VAL A 366 -7.51 -19.12 -7.53
C VAL A 366 -6.21 -18.51 -8.05
N ILE A 367 -5.24 -19.35 -8.40
CA ILE A 367 -3.97 -18.94 -9.01
C ILE A 367 -3.85 -19.67 -10.34
N HIS A 368 -3.93 -18.95 -11.45
CA HIS A 368 -3.81 -19.54 -12.78
C HIS A 368 -2.34 -19.84 -13.12
N PRO A 369 -2.06 -20.90 -13.90
CA PRO A 369 -0.76 -21.08 -14.54
C PRO A 369 -0.44 -19.95 -15.52
N ILE A 370 0.85 -19.67 -15.76
CA ILE A 370 1.27 -18.59 -16.70
C ILE A 370 0.82 -18.83 -18.15
N ASP A 371 0.49 -20.06 -18.51
CA ASP A 371 -0.02 -20.45 -19.84
C ASP A 371 -1.53 -20.18 -20.01
N ASN A 372 -2.24 -19.92 -18.91
CA ASN A 372 -3.67 -19.56 -18.93
C ASN A 372 -3.97 -18.37 -18.00
N PRO A 373 -3.29 -17.22 -18.17
CA PRO A 373 -3.47 -16.07 -17.28
C PRO A 373 -4.79 -15.36 -17.58
N TYR A 374 -5.28 -14.53 -16.64
CA TYR A 374 -6.39 -13.61 -16.94
C TYR A 374 -6.01 -12.57 -18.00
N SER A 375 -4.74 -12.20 -18.06
CA SER A 375 -4.15 -11.31 -19.06
C SER A 375 -2.64 -11.59 -19.16
N GLU A 376 -2.10 -11.56 -20.38
CA GLU A 376 -0.65 -11.74 -20.61
C GLU A 376 0.21 -10.60 -20.06
N LYS A 377 -0.41 -9.44 -19.80
CA LYS A 377 0.21 -8.24 -19.25
C LYS A 377 -0.41 -7.89 -17.89
N GLY A 378 0.39 -7.21 -17.07
CA GLY A 378 0.05 -6.81 -15.71
C GLY A 378 -1.13 -5.83 -15.65
N GLY A 379 -1.81 -5.81 -14.51
CA GLY A 379 -3.03 -5.02 -14.31
C GLY A 379 -2.83 -3.52 -14.05
N LEU A 380 -1.59 -3.02 -14.01
CA LEU A 380 -1.23 -1.62 -13.76
C LEU A 380 -0.52 -1.01 -14.97
N ALA A 381 -0.78 0.27 -15.24
CA ALA A 381 -0.05 1.04 -16.24
C ALA A 381 0.23 2.45 -15.76
N ILE A 382 1.37 2.99 -16.21
CA ILE A 382 1.73 4.39 -16.09
C ILE A 382 1.41 5.08 -17.41
N LEU A 383 0.63 6.17 -17.34
CA LEU A 383 0.29 7.01 -18.50
C LEU A 383 1.06 8.32 -18.44
N TYR A 384 1.52 8.79 -19.60
CA TYR A 384 2.23 10.06 -19.77
C TYR A 384 1.54 10.93 -20.81
N GLY A 385 1.86 12.23 -20.83
CA GLY A 385 1.37 13.14 -21.86
C GLY A 385 1.39 14.57 -21.35
N ASN A 386 0.89 15.53 -22.12
CA ASN A 386 0.98 16.94 -21.72
C ASN A 386 0.20 17.25 -20.41
N LEU A 387 -0.77 16.41 -20.05
CA LEU A 387 -1.61 16.57 -18.87
C LEU A 387 -0.98 15.93 -17.61
N ALA A 388 -0.12 14.91 -17.79
CA ALA A 388 0.61 14.22 -16.73
C ALA A 388 2.09 14.02 -17.13
N PRO A 389 2.89 15.10 -17.20
CA PRO A 389 4.24 15.03 -17.73
C PRO A 389 5.20 14.22 -16.85
N GLU A 390 4.93 14.11 -15.55
CA GLU A 390 5.68 13.23 -14.63
C GLU A 390 4.99 11.87 -14.41
N GLY A 391 3.92 11.61 -15.15
CA GLY A 391 3.18 10.35 -15.12
C GLY A 391 1.91 10.39 -14.28
N SER A 392 1.12 9.34 -14.46
CA SER A 392 -0.14 9.05 -13.76
C SER A 392 -0.38 7.55 -13.74
N VAL A 393 -1.26 7.06 -12.88
CA VAL A 393 -1.45 5.62 -12.64
C VAL A 393 -2.89 5.20 -12.93
N ILE A 394 -3.05 4.07 -13.61
CA ILE A 394 -4.34 3.39 -13.79
C ILE A 394 -4.22 1.89 -13.57
N LYS A 395 -5.28 1.30 -13.04
CA LYS A 395 -5.48 -0.15 -12.99
C LYS A 395 -6.21 -0.64 -14.25
N VAL A 396 -5.47 -0.91 -15.32
CA VAL A 396 -6.01 -1.40 -16.60
C VAL A 396 -6.82 -2.68 -16.43
N GLY A 397 -6.44 -3.56 -15.50
CA GLY A 397 -7.17 -4.80 -15.23
C GLY A 397 -8.58 -4.63 -14.65
N ALA A 398 -8.94 -3.41 -14.22
CA ALA A 398 -10.27 -3.04 -13.71
C ALA A 398 -11.09 -2.22 -14.73
N VAL A 399 -10.55 -1.95 -15.92
CA VAL A 399 -11.26 -1.27 -17.02
C VAL A 399 -12.15 -2.29 -17.74
N ASP A 400 -13.40 -1.91 -18.02
CA ASP A 400 -14.32 -2.76 -18.75
C ASP A 400 -13.81 -3.01 -20.19
N PRO A 401 -13.73 -4.27 -20.67
CA PRO A 401 -13.24 -4.57 -22.01
C PRO A 401 -14.00 -3.86 -23.14
N SER A 402 -15.29 -3.53 -22.92
CA SER A 402 -16.12 -2.81 -23.91
C SER A 402 -15.64 -1.39 -24.20
N VAL A 403 -14.84 -0.80 -23.31
CA VAL A 403 -14.25 0.53 -23.48
C VAL A 403 -13.15 0.52 -24.55
N GLY A 404 -12.54 -0.63 -24.85
CA GLY A 404 -11.52 -0.76 -25.89
C GLY A 404 -10.19 -0.03 -25.60
N GLY A 405 -10.01 0.50 -24.39
CA GLY A 405 -8.77 1.17 -23.97
C GLY A 405 -8.59 2.60 -24.52
N TYR A 406 -9.63 3.22 -25.06
CA TYR A 406 -9.57 4.59 -25.58
C TYR A 406 -10.84 5.36 -25.20
N HIS A 407 -10.67 6.59 -24.69
CA HIS A 407 -11.78 7.49 -24.37
C HIS A 407 -11.41 8.93 -24.67
N LYS A 408 -12.33 9.70 -25.24
CA LYS A 408 -12.11 11.11 -25.60
C LYS A 408 -13.38 11.90 -25.37
N GLY A 409 -13.26 13.03 -24.66
CA GLY A 409 -14.44 13.78 -24.25
C GLY A 409 -14.18 15.15 -23.66
N PRO A 410 -15.24 15.96 -23.52
CA PRO A 410 -15.16 17.25 -22.85
C PRO A 410 -14.96 17.08 -21.34
N ALA A 411 -14.12 17.94 -20.76
CA ALA A 411 -13.81 17.98 -19.35
C ALA A 411 -14.99 18.53 -18.54
N ILE A 412 -15.20 17.95 -17.35
CA ILE A 412 -16.07 18.47 -16.30
C ILE A 412 -15.23 18.57 -15.03
N CYS A 413 -14.89 19.79 -14.64
CA CYS A 413 -13.93 20.10 -13.60
C CYS A 413 -14.62 20.32 -12.24
N PHE A 414 -13.95 19.80 -11.21
CA PHE A 414 -14.28 19.98 -9.80
C PHE A 414 -12.98 20.21 -9.02
N ASP A 415 -13.00 21.14 -8.06
CA ASP A 415 -11.82 21.50 -7.26
C ASP A 415 -11.84 20.85 -5.86
N SER A 416 -12.80 19.96 -5.63
CA SER A 416 -12.80 19.05 -4.48
C SER A 416 -13.65 17.81 -4.73
N GLN A 417 -13.42 16.77 -3.92
CA GLN A 417 -14.27 15.59 -3.90
C GLN A 417 -15.74 15.94 -3.63
N GLU A 418 -16.03 16.85 -2.71
CA GLU A 418 -17.40 17.22 -2.35
C GLU A 418 -18.14 17.87 -3.52
N GLN A 419 -17.47 18.76 -4.27
CA GLN A 419 -18.03 19.34 -5.49
C GLN A 419 -18.29 18.28 -6.56
N ALA A 420 -17.39 17.31 -6.70
CA ALA A 420 -17.57 16.21 -7.64
C ALA A 420 -18.80 15.36 -7.28
N LEU A 421 -18.97 14.99 -6.00
CA LEU A 421 -20.14 14.24 -5.53
C LEU A 421 -21.44 14.98 -5.79
N GLU A 422 -21.49 16.28 -5.47
CA GLU A 422 -22.68 17.12 -5.74
C GLU A 422 -22.95 17.23 -7.25
N GLY A 423 -21.91 17.45 -8.06
CA GLY A 423 -22.03 17.54 -9.50
C GLY A 423 -22.48 16.24 -10.17
N ILE A 424 -22.01 15.09 -9.69
CA ILE A 424 -22.44 13.77 -10.16
C ILE A 424 -23.90 13.55 -9.79
N ALA A 425 -24.28 13.75 -8.51
CA ALA A 425 -25.64 13.55 -8.03
C ALA A 425 -26.68 14.45 -8.75
N ASN A 426 -26.30 15.69 -9.06
CA ASN A 426 -27.15 16.65 -9.80
C ASN A 426 -27.13 16.43 -11.33
N GLY A 427 -26.43 15.40 -11.82
CA GLY A 427 -26.39 15.05 -13.23
C GLY A 427 -25.61 16.04 -14.10
N LYS A 428 -24.65 16.79 -13.54
CA LYS A 428 -23.69 17.60 -14.33
C LYS A 428 -22.86 16.70 -15.25
N VAL A 429 -22.48 15.52 -14.74
CA VAL A 429 -21.71 14.51 -15.49
C VAL A 429 -22.57 13.85 -16.55
N LYS A 430 -22.06 13.81 -17.79
CA LYS A 430 -22.75 13.24 -18.96
C LYS A 430 -21.94 12.12 -19.58
N GLU A 431 -22.62 11.19 -20.26
CA GLU A 431 -21.98 10.17 -21.09
C GLU A 431 -20.99 10.81 -22.08
N GLY A 432 -19.82 10.19 -22.23
CA GLY A 432 -18.72 10.69 -23.06
C GLY A 432 -17.81 11.71 -22.39
N SER A 433 -18.16 12.27 -21.23
CA SER A 433 -17.32 13.28 -20.56
C SER A 433 -16.06 12.70 -19.88
N VAL A 434 -15.13 13.59 -19.55
CA VAL A 434 -13.98 13.31 -18.66
C VAL A 434 -14.12 14.15 -17.39
N VAL A 435 -14.39 13.50 -16.27
CA VAL A 435 -14.50 14.14 -14.96
C VAL A 435 -13.10 14.41 -14.41
N VAL A 436 -12.81 15.66 -14.07
CA VAL A 436 -11.51 16.12 -13.56
C VAL A 436 -11.68 16.58 -12.12
N ILE A 437 -11.09 15.87 -11.17
CA ILE A 437 -11.11 16.22 -9.74
C ILE A 437 -9.73 16.69 -9.32
N ARG A 438 -9.61 17.94 -8.91
CA ARG A 438 -8.33 18.64 -8.70
C ARG A 438 -8.15 19.08 -7.26
N TYR A 439 -6.90 19.42 -6.92
CA TYR A 439 -6.53 19.85 -5.58
C TYR A 439 -6.84 18.76 -4.53
N GLU A 440 -6.72 17.50 -4.94
CA GLU A 440 -6.80 16.32 -4.08
C GLU A 440 -5.46 15.57 -4.06
N GLY A 441 -4.38 16.17 -4.58
CA GLY A 441 -3.01 15.67 -4.49
C GLY A 441 -2.38 15.76 -3.08
N PRO A 442 -1.11 15.35 -2.92
CA PRO A 442 -0.39 15.41 -1.65
C PRO A 442 -0.45 16.77 -0.95
N LYS A 443 -0.21 17.86 -1.67
CA LYS A 443 -0.28 19.23 -1.13
C LYS A 443 -1.69 19.80 -1.18
N GLY A 444 -2.42 19.53 -2.27
CA GLY A 444 -3.73 20.07 -2.58
C GLY A 444 -4.82 19.64 -1.61
N GLY A 445 -4.91 18.34 -1.34
CA GLY A 445 -5.96 17.73 -0.52
C GLY A 445 -6.10 18.40 0.85
N PRO A 446 -5.03 18.56 1.65
CA PRO A 446 -3.74 17.84 1.60
C PRO A 446 -3.86 16.38 2.05
N GLY A 447 -2.78 15.62 1.87
CA GLY A 447 -2.71 14.22 2.27
C GLY A 447 -3.24 13.24 1.23
N MET A 448 -3.46 13.72 0.00
CA MET A 448 -3.84 12.90 -1.14
C MET A 448 -5.01 11.93 -0.83
N PRO A 449 -6.18 12.41 -0.37
CA PRO A 449 -7.23 11.54 0.15
C PRO A 449 -7.69 10.51 -0.89
N GLU A 450 -8.03 9.32 -0.41
CA GLU A 450 -8.52 8.24 -1.28
C GLU A 450 -10.02 8.40 -1.55
N MET A 451 -10.39 8.43 -2.82
CA MET A 451 -11.76 8.66 -3.28
C MET A 451 -12.40 7.38 -3.80
N LEU A 452 -13.41 6.88 -3.10
CA LEU A 452 -14.27 5.79 -3.55
C LEU A 452 -15.64 6.30 -4.04
N ALA A 453 -16.24 7.22 -3.27
CA ALA A 453 -17.61 7.67 -3.50
C ALA A 453 -17.88 8.23 -4.92
N PRO A 454 -17.01 9.06 -5.54
CA PRO A 454 -17.24 9.52 -6.91
C PRO A 454 -17.31 8.38 -7.93
N THR A 455 -16.44 7.37 -7.79
CA THR A 455 -16.43 6.21 -8.68
C THR A 455 -17.69 5.34 -8.49
N SER A 456 -18.11 5.12 -7.24
CA SER A 456 -19.33 4.34 -6.95
C SER A 456 -20.59 5.02 -7.47
N GLN A 457 -20.71 6.35 -7.34
CA GLN A 457 -21.87 7.09 -7.86
C GLN A 457 -21.94 7.04 -9.39
N ILE A 458 -20.82 7.21 -10.09
CA ILE A 458 -20.77 7.11 -11.56
C ILE A 458 -21.17 5.72 -12.04
N VAL A 459 -20.70 4.66 -11.37
CA VAL A 459 -21.12 3.29 -11.67
C VAL A 459 -22.61 3.09 -11.39
N GLY A 460 -23.12 3.57 -10.25
CA GLY A 460 -24.53 3.48 -9.87
C GLY A 460 -25.48 4.21 -10.84
N MET A 461 -25.01 5.27 -11.50
CA MET A 461 -25.73 5.98 -12.56
C MET A 461 -25.65 5.30 -13.94
N GLY A 462 -24.98 4.14 -14.05
CA GLY A 462 -24.79 3.43 -15.31
C GLY A 462 -23.78 4.08 -16.26
N LEU A 463 -22.91 4.95 -15.74
CA LEU A 463 -21.91 5.69 -16.52
C LEU A 463 -20.50 5.11 -16.45
N GLY A 464 -20.26 4.02 -15.70
CA GLY A 464 -18.92 3.50 -15.40
C GLY A 464 -18.03 3.18 -16.61
N ALA A 465 -18.59 2.68 -17.72
CA ALA A 465 -17.87 2.41 -18.97
C ALA A 465 -17.95 3.56 -20.00
N LYS A 466 -18.58 4.68 -19.62
CA LYS A 466 -18.99 5.76 -20.52
C LYS A 466 -18.33 7.10 -20.20
N VAL A 467 -17.61 7.20 -19.08
CA VAL A 467 -16.92 8.42 -18.65
C VAL A 467 -15.52 8.09 -18.17
N GLY A 468 -14.59 9.01 -18.38
CA GLY A 468 -13.27 8.97 -17.75
C GLY A 468 -13.29 9.75 -16.44
N LEU A 469 -12.59 9.26 -15.43
CA LEU A 469 -12.29 10.04 -14.21
C LEU A 469 -10.78 10.21 -14.09
N ILE A 470 -10.35 11.45 -13.87
CA ILE A 470 -8.96 11.80 -13.66
C ILE A 470 -8.77 12.66 -12.41
N THR A 471 -7.65 12.48 -11.71
CA THR A 471 -7.34 13.28 -10.52
C THR A 471 -5.83 13.34 -10.22
N ASP A 472 -5.42 14.42 -9.56
CA ASP A 472 -4.12 14.52 -8.89
C ASP A 472 -4.08 13.76 -7.54
N GLY A 473 -5.24 13.34 -7.03
CA GLY A 473 -5.39 12.48 -5.85
C GLY A 473 -5.35 10.97 -6.16
N ARG A 474 -6.06 10.18 -5.34
CA ARG A 474 -6.09 8.71 -5.45
C ARG A 474 -7.51 8.20 -5.59
N PHE A 475 -7.72 7.26 -6.49
CA PHE A 475 -8.93 6.44 -6.50
C PHE A 475 -8.69 5.16 -5.72
N SER A 476 -9.76 4.62 -5.14
CA SER A 476 -9.64 3.39 -4.36
C SER A 476 -9.38 2.17 -5.23
N GLY A 477 -8.74 1.15 -4.68
CA GLY A 477 -8.53 -0.14 -5.36
C GLY A 477 -9.81 -0.87 -5.77
N ALA A 478 -10.97 -0.42 -5.28
CA ALA A 478 -12.31 -0.88 -5.64
C ALA A 478 -12.96 -0.15 -6.83
N SER A 479 -12.32 0.90 -7.34
CA SER A 479 -12.85 1.64 -8.48
C SER A 479 -12.86 0.77 -9.75
N ARG A 480 -13.94 0.88 -10.53
CA ARG A 480 -14.14 0.24 -11.83
C ARG A 480 -14.17 1.30 -12.93
N GLY A 481 -13.84 0.91 -14.16
CA GLY A 481 -13.83 1.83 -15.30
C GLY A 481 -12.53 2.63 -15.42
N ILE A 482 -12.54 3.70 -16.22
CA ILE A 482 -11.35 4.53 -16.46
C ILE A 482 -11.16 5.50 -15.28
N SER A 483 -10.40 5.08 -14.28
CA SER A 483 -10.05 5.89 -13.10
C SER A 483 -8.54 6.10 -13.05
N ILE A 484 -8.08 7.27 -13.47
CA ILE A 484 -6.66 7.64 -13.53
C ILE A 484 -6.33 8.57 -12.35
N GLY A 485 -5.47 8.11 -11.46
CA GLY A 485 -5.00 8.90 -10.32
C GLY A 485 -3.55 9.35 -10.47
N HIS A 486 -3.04 10.01 -9.43
CA HIS A 486 -1.63 10.35 -9.28
C HIS A 486 -1.09 11.28 -10.38
N ILE A 487 -1.96 12.03 -11.06
CA ILE A 487 -1.52 12.98 -12.10
C ILE A 487 -0.50 13.94 -11.48
N SER A 488 0.72 13.88 -12.03
CA SER A 488 1.87 14.63 -11.53
C SER A 488 2.44 15.52 -12.65
N PRO A 489 2.78 16.79 -12.37
CA PRO A 489 2.61 17.51 -11.09
C PRO A 489 1.14 17.74 -10.72
N GLU A 490 0.86 17.81 -9.41
CA GLU A 490 -0.50 18.03 -8.91
C GLU A 490 -0.98 19.48 -9.15
N ALA A 491 -2.29 19.74 -9.02
CA ALA A 491 -2.84 21.07 -9.26
C ALA A 491 -2.27 22.13 -8.29
N ALA A 492 -2.00 21.73 -7.04
CA ALA A 492 -1.42 22.61 -6.02
C ALA A 492 0.02 23.06 -6.34
N GLU A 493 0.72 22.33 -7.20
CA GLU A 493 2.06 22.68 -7.70
C GLU A 493 2.00 23.52 -8.98
N GLY A 494 0.80 23.78 -9.50
CA GLY A 494 0.63 24.42 -10.81
C GLY A 494 0.91 23.46 -11.97
N GLY A 495 0.67 22.16 -11.76
CA GLY A 495 0.71 21.17 -12.84
C GLY A 495 -0.38 21.41 -13.91
N PRO A 496 -0.25 20.82 -15.12
CA PRO A 496 -1.19 21.05 -16.22
C PRO A 496 -2.67 20.85 -15.86
N ILE A 497 -2.97 19.89 -14.98
CA ILE A 497 -4.32 19.62 -14.48
C ILE A 497 -4.99 20.84 -13.81
N ALA A 498 -4.22 21.74 -13.19
CA ALA A 498 -4.73 22.98 -12.59
C ALA A 498 -5.42 23.92 -13.60
N PHE A 499 -5.09 23.79 -14.90
CA PHE A 499 -5.49 24.73 -15.95
C PHE A 499 -6.52 24.14 -16.92
N VAL A 500 -7.05 22.96 -16.63
CA VAL A 500 -8.19 22.40 -17.38
C VAL A 500 -9.44 23.24 -17.09
N GLU A 501 -10.25 23.54 -18.09
CA GLU A 501 -11.54 24.22 -17.93
C GLU A 501 -12.69 23.32 -18.45
N ASP A 502 -13.91 23.57 -17.97
CA ASP A 502 -15.11 22.87 -18.44
C ASP A 502 -15.21 22.98 -19.97
N GLY A 503 -15.36 21.84 -20.65
CA GLY A 503 -15.47 21.74 -22.10
C GLY A 503 -14.16 21.50 -22.86
N ASP A 504 -12.99 21.64 -22.23
CA ASP A 504 -11.71 21.27 -22.85
C ASP A 504 -11.73 19.78 -23.24
N ILE A 505 -11.15 19.43 -24.39
CA ILE A 505 -11.14 18.03 -24.84
C ILE A 505 -9.94 17.30 -24.24
N ILE A 506 -10.21 16.19 -23.56
CA ILE A 506 -9.18 15.29 -23.01
C ILE A 506 -9.25 13.95 -23.75
N GLU A 507 -8.08 13.44 -24.14
CA GLU A 507 -7.88 12.13 -24.74
C GLU A 507 -7.14 11.20 -23.77
N LEU A 508 -7.75 10.04 -23.50
CA LEU A 508 -7.24 8.98 -22.64
C LEU A 508 -6.99 7.74 -23.51
N ASP A 509 -5.73 7.51 -23.88
CA ASP A 509 -5.33 6.37 -24.71
C ASP A 509 -4.53 5.38 -23.87
N LEU A 510 -5.24 4.42 -23.27
CA LEU A 510 -4.64 3.40 -22.39
C LEU A 510 -3.79 2.41 -23.18
N ASN A 511 -4.09 2.21 -24.46
CA ASN A 511 -3.37 1.29 -25.34
C ASN A 511 -1.94 1.81 -25.62
N ASN A 512 -1.81 3.11 -25.86
CA ASN A 512 -0.52 3.77 -26.08
C ASN A 512 0.05 4.44 -24.83
N ARG A 513 -0.62 4.29 -23.69
CA ARG A 513 -0.25 4.85 -22.38
C ARG A 513 -0.15 6.38 -22.38
N LYS A 514 -1.12 7.05 -23.02
CA LYS A 514 -1.17 8.50 -23.18
C LYS A 514 -2.35 9.16 -22.46
N ILE A 515 -2.11 10.36 -21.95
CA ILE A 515 -3.12 11.28 -21.40
C ILE A 515 -2.86 12.70 -21.90
N GLU A 516 -3.72 13.19 -22.80
CA GLU A 516 -3.52 14.45 -23.51
C GLU A 516 -4.69 15.41 -23.31
N LEU A 517 -4.37 16.67 -23.01
CA LEU A 517 -5.26 17.82 -23.03
C LEU A 517 -5.14 18.50 -24.39
N LEU A 518 -6.20 18.47 -25.19
CA LEU A 518 -6.22 19.01 -26.55
C LEU A 518 -6.59 20.50 -26.53
N VAL A 519 -5.72 21.31 -25.93
CA VAL A 519 -5.83 22.77 -25.83
C VAL A 519 -4.53 23.37 -26.34
N ASP A 520 -4.62 24.46 -27.11
CA ASP A 520 -3.45 25.14 -27.65
C ASP A 520 -2.55 25.68 -26.53
N GLU A 521 -1.24 25.56 -26.73
CA GLU A 521 -0.24 25.93 -25.72
C GLU A 521 -0.30 27.42 -25.35
N GLU A 522 -0.71 28.29 -26.28
CA GLU A 522 -0.93 29.72 -26.03
C GLU A 522 -2.06 29.97 -25.00
N VAL A 523 -3.13 29.18 -25.08
CA VAL A 523 -4.26 29.26 -24.13
C VAL A 523 -3.80 28.77 -22.76
N LEU A 524 -3.09 27.64 -22.69
CA LEU A 524 -2.54 27.12 -21.44
C LEU A 524 -1.53 28.08 -20.81
N ALA A 525 -0.68 28.73 -21.62
CA ALA A 525 0.25 29.75 -21.15
C ALA A 525 -0.49 30.96 -20.56
N SER A 526 -1.57 31.41 -21.20
CA SER A 526 -2.43 32.47 -20.69
C SER A 526 -3.09 32.08 -19.36
N ARG A 527 -3.63 30.87 -19.25
CA ARG A 527 -4.22 30.36 -17.99
C ARG A 527 -3.17 30.31 -16.87
N ARG A 528 -1.96 29.82 -17.15
CA ARG A 528 -0.83 29.80 -16.21
C ARG A 528 -0.43 31.19 -15.73
N ALA A 529 -0.34 32.17 -16.64
CA ALA A 529 0.02 33.54 -16.30
C ALA A 529 -1.02 34.22 -15.39
N ASN A 530 -2.29 33.80 -15.48
CA ASN A 530 -3.38 34.33 -14.65
C ASN A 530 -3.63 33.54 -13.35
N TRP A 531 -2.84 32.49 -13.08
CA TRP A 531 -3.01 31.67 -11.89
C TRP A 531 -2.53 32.39 -10.63
N LYS A 532 -3.42 32.52 -9.65
CA LYS A 532 -3.14 33.23 -8.37
C LYS A 532 -2.27 32.40 -7.40
N GLY A 533 -1.88 31.20 -7.80
CA GLY A 533 -1.22 30.23 -6.93
C GLY A 533 -2.21 29.42 -6.10
N PHE A 534 -1.68 28.38 -5.46
CA PHE A 534 -2.43 27.51 -4.57
C PHE A 534 -2.56 28.11 -3.17
N GLU A 535 -3.79 28.13 -2.63
CA GLU A 535 -4.04 28.44 -1.22
C GLU A 535 -4.36 27.15 -0.43
N PRO A 536 -3.54 26.79 0.59
CA PRO A 536 -3.77 25.58 1.36
C PRO A 536 -5.11 25.55 2.08
N LYS A 537 -5.86 24.45 1.89
CA LYS A 537 -7.11 24.15 2.61
C LYS A 537 -6.91 24.07 4.13
N VAL A 538 -5.70 23.65 4.58
CA VAL A 538 -5.33 23.52 6.00
C VAL A 538 -4.07 24.34 6.29
N LYS A 539 -4.15 25.30 7.22
CA LYS A 539 -3.08 26.29 7.48
C LYS A 539 -2.28 26.06 8.77
N THR A 540 -2.73 25.15 9.64
CA THR A 540 -2.07 24.84 10.93
C THR A 540 -1.98 23.33 11.17
N GLY A 541 -1.25 22.93 12.21
CA GLY A 541 -1.15 21.53 12.62
C GLY A 541 -0.26 20.68 11.72
N TYR A 542 -0.43 19.36 11.81
CA TYR A 542 0.43 18.41 11.08
C TYR A 542 0.26 18.50 9.56
N LEU A 543 -0.98 18.54 9.06
CA LEU A 543 -1.24 18.60 7.62
C LEU A 543 -0.62 19.84 6.96
N ALA A 544 -0.59 20.99 7.64
CA ALA A 544 0.07 22.18 7.12
C ALA A 544 1.60 22.05 7.02
N ARG A 545 2.22 21.24 7.90
CA ARG A 545 3.65 20.90 7.79
C ARG A 545 3.88 19.90 6.67
N TYR A 546 3.04 18.87 6.58
CA TYR A 546 3.06 17.88 5.50
C TYR A 546 2.97 18.54 4.12
N SER A 547 1.98 19.42 3.88
CA SER A 547 1.82 20.14 2.60
C SER A 547 3.04 20.95 2.18
N LYS A 548 3.88 21.40 3.13
CA LYS A 548 5.08 22.18 2.82
C LYS A 548 6.27 21.30 2.42
N LEU A 549 6.33 20.08 2.93
CA LEU A 549 7.50 19.20 2.81
C LEU A 549 7.28 18.06 1.83
N VAL A 550 6.03 17.64 1.63
CA VAL A 550 5.70 16.50 0.78
C VAL A 550 6.03 16.79 -0.68
N THR A 551 6.56 15.78 -1.37
CA THR A 551 6.68 15.77 -2.83
C THR A 551 5.40 15.25 -3.48
N ASN A 552 5.31 15.32 -4.81
CA ASN A 552 4.16 14.79 -5.54
C ASN A 552 4.18 13.25 -5.67
N ALA A 553 3.16 12.69 -6.32
CA ALA A 553 2.96 11.25 -6.38
C ALA A 553 4.01 10.50 -7.22
N SER A 554 4.57 11.12 -8.28
CA SER A 554 5.62 10.54 -9.14
C SER A 554 6.90 10.18 -8.37
N SER A 555 7.13 10.84 -7.23
CA SER A 555 8.27 10.63 -6.34
C SER A 555 7.92 9.84 -5.07
N GLY A 556 6.74 9.21 -5.02
CA GLY A 556 6.28 8.43 -3.87
C GLY A 556 5.64 9.27 -2.75
N GLY A 557 5.48 10.58 -2.95
CA GLY A 557 4.89 11.50 -1.98
C GLY A 557 5.63 11.55 -0.65
N VAL A 558 6.96 11.43 -0.66
CA VAL A 558 7.80 11.48 0.55
C VAL A 558 8.00 12.92 1.02
N MET A 559 8.33 13.14 2.29
CA MET A 559 8.74 14.48 2.74
C MET A 559 10.23 14.74 2.42
N LYS A 560 10.55 15.91 1.86
CA LYS A 560 11.93 16.39 1.64
C LYS A 560 12.19 17.70 2.40
N ILE A 561 13.41 17.86 2.90
CA ILE A 561 13.90 19.06 3.62
C ILE A 561 14.76 19.90 2.67
#